data_AF-Q7NT91-F1
#
_entry.id   AF-Q7NT91-F1
#
_cell.length_a   1.000
_cell.length_b   1.000
_cell.length_c   1.000
_cell.angle_alpha   90.00
_cell.angle_beta   90.00
_cell.angle_gamma   90.00
#
_symmetry.space_group_name_H-M   'P 1'
#
loop_
_entity.id
_entity.type
_entity.pdbx_description
1 polymer ?
#
loop_
_entity_poly.entity_id
_entity_poly.type
_entity_poly.pdbx_seq_one_letter_code
_entity_poly.pdbx_strand_id
1 'polypeptide(L)'
;MTSNNTQNNDPHQTTEEIPLPPPESEVTLANLAIPLGETILTLSGDGRPIYGILQRSRAMTAQSDYFRLQFRGYARSDGAHWQPLEGDDSRFHAVYNLAWVRVDRPSKTVTFGPKSGVQASPGLAGSGLDAYLFASVIAWAKGVCPDFAISPGMITMGQNHTEEERLKCHAFYAGQGFQFEWQDPAQRSALYFKDKVNKLLGVWNKEAVKEFGGEEMLKTLAGQDEARAELQQQLDKLESAHDSLKRALQKEKSTSQILTGVLILAAIFAIWAVI
;
A
#
# COMPACT_ATOMS: atom_id res chain seq x y z
N MET A 1 -44.01 -69.05 36.33
CA MET A 1 -42.59 -69.43 36.31
C MET A 1 -41.98 -68.82 35.04
N THR A 2 -41.82 -67.50 34.93
CA THR A 2 -40.67 -66.66 35.35
C THR A 2 -39.30 -67.27 35.04
N SER A 3 -38.59 -66.66 34.08
CA SER A 3 -37.14 -66.35 34.05
C SER A 3 -36.79 -65.84 32.64
N ASN A 4 -36.86 -64.53 32.40
CA ASN A 4 -35.79 -63.53 32.54
C ASN A 4 -34.89 -63.44 31.30
N ASN A 5 -35.25 -62.50 30.43
CA ASN A 5 -34.45 -61.98 29.33
C ASN A 5 -33.53 -60.89 29.90
N THR A 6 -32.24 -61.17 30.00
CA THR A 6 -31.25 -60.20 30.50
C THR A 6 -30.84 -59.29 29.36
N GLN A 7 -31.52 -58.16 29.25
CA GLN A 7 -31.15 -57.07 28.37
C GLN A 7 -29.98 -56.32 29.03
N ASN A 8 -28.77 -56.53 28.51
CA ASN A 8 -27.59 -55.73 28.85
C ASN A 8 -27.86 -54.28 28.42
N ASN A 9 -28.11 -53.41 29.39
CA ASN A 9 -28.07 -51.97 29.19
C ASN A 9 -26.62 -51.51 29.28
N ASP A 10 -25.96 -51.36 28.13
CA ASP A 10 -24.80 -50.50 28.02
C ASP A 10 -25.25 -49.04 28.22
N PRO A 11 -24.64 -48.28 29.15
CA PRO A 11 -24.89 -46.85 29.22
C PRO A 11 -24.17 -46.19 28.04
N HIS A 12 -24.92 -45.92 26.97
CA HIS A 12 -24.52 -44.91 26.00
C HIS A 12 -24.35 -43.59 26.74
N GLN A 13 -23.10 -43.25 27.08
CA GLN A 13 -22.71 -41.88 27.39
C GLN A 13 -23.00 -41.05 26.14
N THR A 14 -24.17 -40.41 26.12
CA THR A 14 -24.42 -39.23 25.32
C THR A 14 -23.36 -38.21 25.73
N THR A 15 -22.31 -38.11 24.92
CA THR A 15 -21.36 -37.02 25.03
C THR A 15 -22.18 -35.78 24.70
N GLU A 16 -22.59 -35.02 25.72
CA GLU A 16 -23.18 -33.69 25.53
C GLU A 16 -22.22 -32.90 24.65
N GLU A 17 -22.61 -32.72 23.39
CA GLU A 17 -21.90 -31.90 22.42
C GLU A 17 -22.02 -30.46 22.94
N ILE A 18 -21.03 -30.03 23.74
CA ILE A 18 -20.94 -28.65 24.22
C ILE A 18 -21.01 -27.77 22.97
N PRO A 19 -22.05 -26.90 22.83
CA PRO A 19 -22.19 -26.07 21.65
C PRO A 19 -20.94 -25.24 21.46
N LEU A 20 -20.37 -25.26 20.24
CA LEU A 20 -19.21 -24.43 19.92
C LEU A 20 -19.54 -22.97 20.26
N PRO A 21 -18.62 -22.25 20.92
CA PRO A 21 -18.84 -20.84 21.20
C PRO A 21 -19.07 -20.08 19.89
N PRO A 22 -19.96 -19.08 19.88
CA PRO A 22 -20.22 -18.31 18.67
C PRO A 22 -18.95 -17.59 18.21
N PRO A 23 -18.68 -17.54 16.89
CA PRO A 23 -17.46 -16.93 16.38
C PRO A 23 -17.44 -15.43 16.70
N GLU A 24 -16.31 -14.94 17.20
CA GLU A 24 -16.16 -13.55 17.63
C GLU A 24 -16.33 -12.56 16.48
N SER A 25 -16.96 -11.42 16.76
CA SER A 25 -17.23 -10.41 15.74
C SER A 25 -15.93 -9.76 15.24
N GLU A 26 -15.88 -9.45 13.94
CA GLU A 26 -14.74 -8.74 13.35
C GLU A 26 -14.52 -7.36 13.99
N VAL A 27 -15.58 -6.64 14.33
CA VAL A 27 -15.50 -5.33 15.01
C VAL A 27 -14.82 -5.46 16.38
N THR A 28 -15.16 -6.49 17.15
CA THR A 28 -14.52 -6.75 18.45
C THR A 28 -13.03 -7.03 18.28
N LEU A 29 -12.67 -7.90 17.33
CA LEU A 29 -11.27 -8.26 17.08
C LEU A 29 -10.47 -7.08 16.51
N ALA A 30 -11.09 -6.25 15.66
CA ALA A 30 -10.48 -5.05 15.12
C ALA A 30 -10.17 -4.00 16.20
N ASN A 31 -11.01 -3.90 17.25
CA ASN A 31 -10.78 -3.02 18.40
C ASN A 31 -9.69 -3.55 19.35
N LEU A 32 -9.54 -4.88 19.42
CA LEU A 32 -8.49 -5.52 20.21
C LEU A 32 -7.14 -5.62 19.47
N ALA A 33 -7.11 -5.29 18.18
CA ALA A 33 -5.94 -5.47 17.35
C ALA A 33 -4.82 -4.49 17.74
N ILE A 34 -3.64 -5.04 18.04
CA ILE A 34 -2.44 -4.28 18.39
C ILE A 34 -1.63 -4.06 17.11
N PRO A 35 -1.12 -2.84 16.84
CA PRO A 35 -0.24 -2.59 15.71
C PRO A 35 1.08 -3.36 15.88
N LEU A 36 1.44 -4.18 14.90
CA LEU A 36 2.69 -4.94 14.85
C LEU A 36 3.85 -4.11 14.27
N GLY A 37 3.53 -3.10 13.47
CA GLY A 37 4.51 -2.23 12.84
C GLY A 37 4.00 -1.58 11.57
N GLU A 38 4.81 -0.68 11.05
CA GLU A 38 4.57 0.07 9.82
C GLU A 38 5.69 -0.17 8.83
N THR A 39 5.35 -0.20 7.54
CA THR A 39 6.32 -0.35 6.45
C THR A 39 5.93 0.58 5.32
N ILE A 40 6.93 1.17 4.67
CA ILE A 40 6.67 2.04 3.52
C ILE A 40 6.44 1.15 2.31
N LEU A 41 5.37 1.42 1.57
CA LEU A 41 5.15 0.82 0.26
C LEU A 41 5.34 1.86 -0.83
N THR A 42 5.95 1.41 -1.92
CA THR A 42 5.94 2.12 -3.19
C THR A 42 5.06 1.35 -4.16
N LEU A 43 4.05 2.03 -4.69
CA LEU A 43 3.12 1.52 -5.68
C LEU A 43 3.46 2.14 -7.03
N SER A 44 3.62 1.33 -8.07
CA SER A 44 3.84 1.79 -9.44
C SER A 44 2.48 1.95 -10.15
N GLY A 45 1.80 3.08 -9.92
CA GLY A 45 0.54 3.42 -10.61
C GLY A 45 0.79 4.36 -11.79
N ASP A 46 0.26 4.04 -12.98
CA ASP A 46 0.24 4.91 -14.18
C ASP A 46 1.58 5.63 -14.50
N GLY A 47 2.71 4.97 -14.26
CA GLY A 47 4.06 5.53 -14.49
C GLY A 47 4.55 6.53 -13.44
N ARG A 48 3.77 6.83 -12.40
CA ARG A 48 4.13 7.74 -11.29
C ARG A 48 4.13 6.98 -9.96
N PRO A 49 5.28 6.84 -9.28
CA PRO A 49 5.33 6.09 -8.04
C PRO A 49 4.54 6.81 -6.94
N ILE A 50 3.70 6.04 -6.26
CA ILE A 50 2.92 6.46 -5.10
C ILE A 50 3.58 5.87 -3.87
N TYR A 51 3.84 6.71 -2.87
CA TYR A 51 4.42 6.30 -1.61
C TYR A 51 3.35 6.34 -0.54
N GLY A 52 3.37 5.37 0.37
CA GLY A 52 2.47 5.35 1.51
C GLY A 52 2.93 4.39 2.59
N ILE A 53 2.11 4.29 3.63
CA ILE A 53 2.40 3.53 4.83
C ILE A 53 1.42 2.37 4.92
N LEU A 54 1.96 1.16 5.00
CA LEU A 54 1.25 -0.05 5.36
C LEU A 54 1.38 -0.30 6.85
N GLN A 55 0.24 -0.34 7.53
CA GLN A 55 0.14 -0.73 8.92
C GLN A 55 -0.32 -2.18 9.02
N ARG A 56 0.38 -2.97 9.83
CA ARG A 56 0.01 -4.35 10.16
C ARG A 56 -0.52 -4.40 11.58
N SER A 57 -1.64 -5.06 11.79
CA SER A 57 -2.27 -5.19 13.10
C SER A 57 -2.75 -6.62 13.34
N ARG A 58 -2.68 -7.07 14.59
CA ARG A 58 -3.06 -8.43 14.97
C ARG A 58 -3.80 -8.42 16.31
N ALA A 59 -4.87 -9.21 16.39
CA ALA A 59 -5.48 -9.60 17.65
C ALA A 59 -5.36 -11.11 17.83
N MET A 60 -5.17 -11.55 19.07
CA MET A 60 -5.24 -12.95 19.46
C MET A 60 -6.15 -13.04 20.69
N THR A 61 -7.17 -13.88 20.61
CA THR A 61 -8.02 -14.25 21.75
C THR A 61 -7.89 -15.75 21.99
N ALA A 62 -8.57 -16.28 23.01
CA ALA A 62 -8.62 -17.72 23.22
C ALA A 62 -9.26 -18.46 22.01
N GLN A 63 -10.22 -17.82 21.33
CA GLN A 63 -11.02 -18.44 20.27
C GLN A 63 -10.52 -18.08 18.87
N SER A 64 -10.08 -16.84 18.66
CA SER A 64 -9.82 -16.32 17.32
C SER A 64 -8.43 -15.70 17.19
N ASP A 65 -7.88 -15.78 15.98
CA ASP A 65 -6.78 -14.92 15.56
C ASP A 65 -7.28 -13.96 14.47
N TYR A 66 -6.89 -12.70 14.56
CA TYR A 66 -7.24 -11.69 13.59
C TYR A 66 -5.98 -11.01 13.08
N PHE A 67 -5.87 -10.86 11.77
CA PHE A 67 -4.78 -10.14 11.13
C PHE A 67 -5.34 -9.18 10.10
N ARG A 68 -4.85 -7.94 10.15
CA ARG A 68 -5.35 -6.85 9.34
C ARG A 68 -4.20 -6.02 8.79
N LEU A 69 -4.31 -5.70 7.51
CA LEU A 69 -3.44 -4.81 6.76
C LEU A 69 -4.23 -3.59 6.33
N GLN A 70 -3.72 -2.40 6.64
CA GLN A 70 -4.28 -1.13 6.21
C GLN A 70 -3.21 -0.29 5.54
N PHE A 71 -3.55 0.33 4.41
CA PHE A 71 -2.66 1.22 3.70
C PHE A 71 -3.22 2.64 3.69
N ARG A 72 -2.34 3.61 3.88
CA ARG A 72 -2.60 5.03 3.61
C ARG A 72 -1.56 5.57 2.65
N GLY A 73 -2.01 6.24 1.60
CA GLY A 73 -1.15 6.98 0.71
C GLY A 73 -0.58 8.22 1.40
N TYR A 74 0.67 8.56 1.09
CA TYR A 74 1.29 9.80 1.52
C TYR A 74 1.32 10.79 0.37
N ALA A 75 1.97 10.41 -0.73
CA ALA A 75 2.17 11.30 -1.86
C ALA A 75 2.49 10.53 -3.15
N ARG A 76 2.13 11.14 -4.28
CA ARG A 76 2.53 10.73 -5.62
C ARG A 76 3.74 11.56 -6.05
N SER A 77 4.76 10.90 -6.57
CA SER A 77 5.92 11.57 -7.14
C SER A 77 5.75 11.72 -8.65
N ASP A 78 5.92 12.95 -9.15
CA ASP A 78 5.99 13.28 -10.58
C ASP A 78 7.45 13.52 -11.01
N GLY A 79 8.40 12.84 -10.37
CA GLY A 79 9.85 12.97 -10.59
C GLY A 79 10.48 14.19 -9.93
N ALA A 80 9.90 15.38 -10.09
CA ALA A 80 10.43 16.63 -9.50
C ALA A 80 9.63 17.11 -8.27
N HIS A 81 8.34 16.79 -8.21
CA HIS A 81 7.44 17.27 -7.16
C HIS A 81 6.71 16.12 -6.48
N TRP A 82 6.50 16.27 -5.18
CA TRP A 82 5.70 15.38 -4.37
C TRP A 82 4.32 16.02 -4.21
N GLN A 83 3.30 15.37 -4.77
CA GLN A 83 1.91 15.78 -4.62
C GLN A 83 1.29 14.94 -3.50
N PRO A 84 0.97 15.53 -2.34
CA PRO A 84 0.34 14.79 -1.26
C PRO A 84 -1.00 14.24 -1.73
N LEU A 85 -1.33 13.03 -1.29
CA LEU A 85 -2.65 12.46 -1.51
C LEU A 85 -3.64 13.09 -0.51
N GLU A 86 -4.89 13.23 -0.93
CA GLU A 86 -5.95 13.84 -0.14
C GLU A 86 -7.17 12.91 -0.03
N GLY A 87 -8.05 13.21 0.93
CA GLY A 87 -9.32 12.50 1.09
C GLY A 87 -9.17 11.05 1.54
N ASP A 88 -9.82 10.13 0.82
CA ASP A 88 -9.84 8.70 1.14
C ASP A 88 -8.51 7.99 0.89
N ASP A 89 -7.67 8.55 0.02
CA ASP A 89 -6.40 7.96 -0.35
C ASP A 89 -5.33 8.13 0.75
N SER A 90 -5.43 9.18 1.59
CA SER A 90 -4.39 9.55 2.56
C SER A 90 -4.64 9.14 4.01
N ARG A 91 -5.77 8.48 4.27
CA ARG A 91 -6.16 8.02 5.60
C ARG A 91 -6.36 6.52 5.66
N PHE A 92 -6.24 5.96 6.86
CA PHE A 92 -6.69 4.59 7.09
C PHE A 92 -8.22 4.55 7.03
N HIS A 93 -8.73 3.74 6.11
CA HIS A 93 -10.17 3.55 5.92
C HIS A 93 -10.61 2.19 6.47
N ALA A 94 -11.88 2.09 6.86
CA ALA A 94 -12.52 0.84 7.27
C ALA A 94 -13.08 0.02 6.09
N VAL A 95 -12.92 0.50 4.86
CA VAL A 95 -13.58 -0.04 3.65
C VAL A 95 -12.56 -0.17 2.53
N TYR A 96 -11.88 0.93 2.19
CA TYR A 96 -10.82 0.92 1.18
C TYR A 96 -9.44 0.62 1.78
N ASN A 97 -8.53 0.18 0.91
CA ASN A 97 -7.10 0.00 1.23
C ASN A 97 -6.87 -0.90 2.44
N LEU A 98 -7.77 -1.88 2.62
CA LEU A 98 -7.85 -2.75 3.79
C LEU A 98 -8.05 -4.19 3.31
N ALA A 99 -7.31 -5.12 3.91
CA ALA A 99 -7.64 -6.53 3.87
C ALA A 99 -7.45 -7.11 5.28
N TRP A 100 -8.33 -8.05 5.64
CA TRP A 100 -8.20 -8.75 6.90
C TRP A 100 -8.58 -10.22 6.76
N VAL A 101 -8.09 -10.99 7.73
CA VAL A 101 -8.41 -12.39 7.88
C VAL A 101 -8.68 -12.69 9.35
N ARG A 102 -9.75 -13.43 9.59
CA ARG A 102 -10.14 -13.94 10.90
C ARG A 102 -10.08 -15.45 10.86
N VAL A 103 -9.37 -16.03 11.81
CA VAL A 103 -9.26 -17.46 12.04
C VAL A 103 -10.09 -17.78 13.27
N ASP A 104 -11.04 -18.70 13.15
CA ASP A 104 -11.82 -19.23 14.26
C ASP A 104 -11.27 -20.62 14.63
N ARG A 105 -10.63 -20.76 15.79
CA ARG A 105 -10.02 -22.02 16.23
C ARG A 105 -11.06 -23.11 16.56
N PRO A 106 -12.17 -22.82 17.27
CA PRO A 106 -13.21 -23.80 17.57
C PRO A 106 -13.78 -24.48 16.32
N SER A 107 -14.17 -23.71 15.30
CA SER A 107 -14.72 -24.28 14.06
C SER A 107 -13.66 -24.68 13.02
N LYS A 108 -12.38 -24.35 13.26
CA LYS A 108 -11.28 -24.50 12.29
C LYS A 108 -11.59 -23.86 10.94
N THR A 109 -12.22 -22.68 10.98
CA THR A 109 -12.57 -21.93 9.78
C THR A 109 -11.79 -20.62 9.67
N VAL A 110 -11.62 -20.15 8.44
CA VAL A 110 -11.00 -18.87 8.12
C VAL A 110 -11.96 -18.03 7.31
N THR A 111 -12.17 -16.79 7.72
CA THR A 111 -12.98 -15.81 7.01
C THR A 111 -12.08 -14.69 6.52
N PHE A 112 -12.20 -14.35 5.25
CA PHE A 112 -11.51 -13.20 4.66
C PHE A 112 -12.48 -12.02 4.55
N GLY A 113 -11.93 -10.81 4.54
CA GLY A 113 -12.70 -9.60 4.31
C GLY A 113 -11.86 -8.44 3.82
N PRO A 114 -12.52 -7.28 3.57
CA PRO A 114 -13.85 -6.91 4.04
C PRO A 114 -15.02 -7.52 3.25
N LYS A 115 -16.25 -7.47 3.80
CA LYS A 115 -17.47 -8.02 3.17
C LYS A 115 -17.80 -7.38 1.82
N SER A 116 -17.44 -6.11 1.64
CA SER A 116 -17.56 -5.38 0.37
C SER A 116 -16.56 -5.81 -0.70
N GLY A 117 -15.61 -6.70 -0.37
CA GLY A 117 -14.47 -7.03 -1.19
C GLY A 117 -13.28 -6.10 -0.92
N VAL A 118 -12.07 -6.60 -1.15
CA VAL A 118 -10.83 -5.83 -1.02
C VAL A 118 -10.75 -4.87 -2.20
N GLN A 119 -10.85 -3.57 -1.93
CA GLN A 119 -10.82 -2.52 -2.96
C GLN A 119 -9.84 -1.42 -2.58
N ALA A 120 -9.09 -0.95 -3.57
CA ALA A 120 -8.30 0.26 -3.44
C ALA A 120 -9.20 1.49 -3.54
N SER A 121 -8.82 2.58 -2.87
CA SER A 121 -9.48 3.87 -3.04
C SER A 121 -9.27 4.43 -4.46
N PRO A 122 -10.12 5.36 -4.95
CA PRO A 122 -10.09 5.80 -6.34
C PRO A 122 -8.72 6.29 -6.85
N GLY A 123 -7.93 7.01 -6.03
CA GLY A 123 -6.59 7.47 -6.44
C GLY A 123 -5.51 6.40 -6.43
N LEU A 124 -5.82 5.21 -5.88
CA LEU A 124 -4.95 4.04 -5.80
C LEU A 124 -5.47 2.88 -6.66
N ALA A 125 -6.59 3.04 -7.36
CA ALA A 125 -7.14 2.04 -8.25
C ALA A 125 -6.13 1.69 -9.35
N GLY A 126 -6.00 0.40 -9.68
CA GLY A 126 -5.06 -0.08 -10.71
C GLY A 126 -3.59 -0.14 -10.28
N SER A 127 -3.24 0.30 -9.07
CA SER A 127 -1.87 0.22 -8.54
C SER A 127 -1.41 -1.17 -8.11
N GLY A 128 -2.32 -2.16 -8.08
CA GLY A 128 -2.07 -3.52 -7.58
C GLY A 128 -2.08 -3.63 -6.04
N LEU A 129 -2.42 -2.55 -5.33
CA LEU A 129 -2.51 -2.53 -3.86
C LEU A 129 -3.52 -3.54 -3.31
N ASP A 130 -4.69 -3.64 -3.91
CA ASP A 130 -5.76 -4.58 -3.56
C ASP A 130 -5.27 -6.03 -3.62
N ALA A 131 -4.59 -6.41 -4.71
CA ALA A 131 -4.02 -7.73 -4.89
C ALA A 131 -2.90 -8.00 -3.88
N TYR A 132 -2.03 -7.02 -3.63
CA TYR A 132 -0.97 -7.11 -2.62
C TYR A 132 -1.54 -7.31 -1.20
N LEU A 133 -2.51 -6.49 -0.79
CA LEU A 133 -3.13 -6.57 0.53
C LEU A 133 -3.78 -7.93 0.73
N PHE A 134 -4.55 -8.40 -0.26
CA PHE A 134 -5.25 -9.66 -0.16
C PHE A 134 -4.29 -10.85 -0.18
N ALA A 135 -3.29 -10.84 -1.06
CA ALA A 135 -2.27 -11.89 -1.10
C ALA A 135 -1.46 -11.95 0.20
N SER A 136 -1.18 -10.81 0.83
CA SER A 136 -0.44 -10.74 2.09
C SER A 136 -1.22 -11.33 3.27
N VAL A 137 -2.53 -11.09 3.36
CA VAL A 137 -3.36 -11.74 4.39
C VAL A 137 -3.52 -13.25 4.12
N ILE A 138 -3.58 -13.67 2.86
CA ILE A 138 -3.57 -15.09 2.48
C ILE A 138 -2.24 -15.74 2.88
N ALA A 139 -1.11 -15.11 2.61
CA ALA A 139 0.21 -15.61 2.98
C ALA A 139 0.34 -15.78 4.50
N TRP A 140 -0.16 -14.81 5.28
CA TRP A 140 -0.23 -14.93 6.73
C TRP A 140 -1.09 -16.11 7.17
N ALA A 141 -2.29 -16.26 6.59
CA ALA A 141 -3.20 -17.36 6.93
C ALA A 141 -2.60 -18.73 6.58
N LYS A 142 -1.87 -18.85 5.46
CA LYS A 142 -1.14 -20.07 5.09
C LYS A 142 -0.04 -20.41 6.10
N GLY A 143 0.62 -19.42 6.68
CA GLY A 143 1.65 -19.62 7.70
C GLY A 143 1.09 -20.07 9.06
N VAL A 144 -0.11 -19.60 9.43
CA VAL A 144 -0.70 -19.87 10.75
C VAL A 144 -1.62 -21.10 10.73
N CYS A 145 -2.46 -21.25 9.72
CA CYS A 145 -3.53 -22.25 9.67
C CYS A 145 -3.78 -22.79 8.25
N PRO A 146 -2.80 -23.52 7.65
CA PRO A 146 -2.90 -24.00 6.27
C PRO A 146 -4.03 -25.02 6.04
N ASP A 147 -4.36 -25.81 7.05
CA ASP A 147 -5.34 -26.90 6.97
C ASP A 147 -6.79 -26.50 7.24
N PHE A 148 -7.01 -25.25 7.64
CA PHE A 148 -8.33 -24.78 8.05
C PHE A 148 -9.24 -24.60 6.83
N ALA A 149 -10.53 -24.82 7.04
CA ALA A 149 -11.54 -24.64 6.02
C ALA A 149 -11.77 -23.15 5.78
N ILE A 150 -12.04 -22.75 4.54
CA ILE A 150 -12.38 -21.35 4.27
C ILE A 150 -13.90 -21.21 4.33
N SER A 151 -14.37 -20.30 5.18
CA SER A 151 -15.77 -19.90 5.20
C SER A 151 -16.08 -19.18 3.89
N PRO A 152 -17.10 -19.62 3.13
CA PRO A 152 -17.55 -18.90 1.95
C PRO A 152 -17.87 -17.45 2.29
N GLY A 153 -17.43 -16.54 1.45
CA GLY A 153 -17.76 -15.13 1.57
C GLY A 153 -18.68 -14.71 0.43
N MET A 154 -19.57 -13.77 0.73
CA MET A 154 -20.48 -13.21 -0.27
C MET A 154 -20.06 -11.77 -0.55
N ILE A 155 -19.96 -11.44 -1.83
CA ILE A 155 -19.69 -10.09 -2.33
C ILE A 155 -20.98 -9.57 -2.94
N THR A 156 -21.36 -8.36 -2.56
CA THR A 156 -22.51 -7.68 -3.14
C THR A 156 -22.03 -6.55 -4.03
N MET A 157 -22.40 -6.62 -5.31
CA MET A 157 -22.23 -5.56 -6.28
C MET A 157 -23.55 -4.82 -6.48
N GLY A 158 -23.51 -3.49 -6.30
CA GLY A 158 -24.64 -2.62 -6.63
C GLY A 158 -25.04 -2.66 -8.11
N GLN A 159 -26.20 -2.10 -8.43
CA GLN A 159 -26.72 -2.07 -9.81
C GLN A 159 -25.89 -1.20 -10.77
N ASN A 160 -25.12 -0.26 -10.24
CA ASN A 160 -24.34 0.70 -11.03
C ASN A 160 -23.00 0.14 -11.53
N HIS A 161 -22.63 -1.08 -11.14
CA HIS A 161 -21.37 -1.67 -11.61
C HIS A 161 -21.44 -2.05 -13.08
N THR A 162 -20.39 -1.70 -13.81
CA THR A 162 -20.23 -2.07 -15.22
C THR A 162 -19.89 -3.56 -15.36
N GLU A 163 -20.12 -4.11 -16.54
CA GLU A 163 -19.72 -5.50 -16.84
C GLU A 163 -18.21 -5.73 -16.67
N GLU A 164 -17.40 -4.72 -17.00
CA GLU A 164 -15.95 -4.75 -16.80
C GLU A 164 -15.56 -4.87 -15.32
N GLU A 165 -16.25 -4.16 -14.42
CA GLU A 165 -16.00 -4.24 -12.98
C GLU A 165 -16.37 -5.61 -12.41
N ARG A 166 -17.47 -6.20 -12.89
CA ARG A 166 -17.85 -7.58 -12.55
C ARG A 166 -16.79 -8.57 -12.99
N LEU A 167 -16.29 -8.42 -14.23
CA LEU A 167 -15.24 -9.28 -14.76
C LEU A 167 -13.92 -9.12 -14.00
N LYS A 168 -13.54 -7.89 -13.65
CA LYS A 168 -12.35 -7.60 -12.83
C LYS A 168 -12.43 -8.26 -11.46
N CYS A 169 -13.58 -8.21 -10.80
CA CYS A 169 -13.77 -8.86 -9.51
C CYS A 169 -13.68 -10.39 -9.63
N HIS A 170 -14.34 -10.99 -10.62
CA HIS A 170 -14.21 -12.42 -10.88
C HIS A 170 -12.75 -12.81 -11.11
N ALA A 171 -12.04 -12.08 -11.98
CA ALA A 171 -10.62 -12.30 -12.26
C ALA A 171 -9.72 -12.12 -11.02
N PHE A 172 -10.05 -11.17 -10.14
CA PHE A 172 -9.34 -10.92 -8.89
C PHE A 172 -9.38 -12.14 -7.95
N TYR A 173 -10.58 -12.67 -7.67
CA TYR A 173 -10.72 -13.83 -6.78
C TYR A 173 -10.17 -15.11 -7.42
N ALA A 174 -10.42 -15.31 -8.72
CA ALA A 174 -9.85 -16.43 -9.46
C ALA A 174 -8.32 -16.40 -9.46
N GLY A 175 -7.70 -15.22 -9.60
CA GLY A 175 -6.26 -15.02 -9.55
C GLY A 175 -5.62 -15.38 -8.20
N GLN A 176 -6.39 -15.33 -7.11
CA GLN A 176 -5.95 -15.78 -5.78
C GLN A 176 -6.22 -17.26 -5.50
N GLY A 177 -6.86 -17.95 -6.45
CA GLY A 177 -7.20 -19.37 -6.37
C GLY A 177 -8.57 -19.65 -5.77
N PHE A 178 -9.43 -18.65 -5.56
CA PHE A 178 -10.82 -18.89 -5.15
C PHE A 178 -11.67 -19.41 -6.31
N GLN A 179 -12.68 -20.20 -5.97
CA GLN A 179 -13.82 -20.45 -6.86
C GLN A 179 -14.82 -19.32 -6.65
N PHE A 180 -15.50 -18.93 -7.73
CA PHE A 180 -16.40 -17.79 -7.74
C PHE A 180 -17.67 -18.16 -8.50
N GLU A 181 -18.82 -17.98 -7.86
CA GLU A 181 -20.13 -18.32 -8.42
C GLU A 181 -21.12 -17.17 -8.22
N TRP A 182 -21.73 -16.72 -9.32
CA TRP A 182 -22.81 -15.73 -9.27
C TRP A 182 -24.07 -16.39 -8.74
N GLN A 183 -24.67 -15.80 -7.71
CA GLN A 183 -25.89 -16.32 -7.08
C GLN A 183 -27.16 -15.86 -7.81
N ASP A 184 -27.08 -14.75 -8.54
CA ASP A 184 -28.23 -14.14 -9.22
C ASP A 184 -28.00 -14.04 -10.73
N PRO A 185 -29.05 -14.21 -11.57
CA PRO A 185 -28.96 -13.93 -13.01
C PRO A 185 -28.55 -12.49 -13.32
N ALA A 186 -28.89 -11.56 -12.42
CA ALA A 186 -28.52 -10.16 -12.51
C ALA A 186 -27.07 -9.87 -12.04
N GLN A 187 -26.31 -10.90 -11.64
CA GLN A 187 -24.92 -10.81 -11.18
C GLN A 187 -24.69 -9.71 -10.13
N ARG A 188 -25.60 -9.65 -9.16
CA ARG A 188 -25.58 -8.67 -8.05
C ARG A 188 -24.89 -9.22 -6.82
N SER A 189 -24.95 -10.53 -6.62
CA SER A 189 -24.24 -11.18 -5.53
C SER A 189 -23.43 -12.36 -6.07
N ALA A 190 -22.25 -12.53 -5.50
CA ALA A 190 -21.36 -13.63 -5.81
C ALA A 190 -20.83 -14.28 -4.54
N LEU A 191 -20.74 -15.60 -4.57
CA LEU A 191 -20.10 -16.38 -3.54
C LEU A 191 -18.67 -16.68 -3.98
N TYR A 192 -17.70 -16.38 -3.12
CA TYR A 192 -16.32 -16.85 -3.28
C TYR A 192 -16.00 -17.88 -2.21
N PHE A 193 -15.39 -18.99 -2.60
CA PHE A 193 -15.12 -20.10 -1.69
C PHE A 193 -13.94 -20.96 -2.17
N LYS A 194 -13.41 -21.76 -1.24
CA LYS A 194 -12.34 -22.73 -1.49
C LYS A 194 -12.28 -23.71 -0.31
N ASP A 195 -11.82 -24.94 -0.52
CA ASP A 195 -11.83 -25.94 0.55
C ASP A 195 -10.90 -25.57 1.72
N LYS A 196 -9.66 -25.20 1.43
CA LYS A 196 -8.59 -25.01 2.43
C LYS A 196 -7.70 -23.82 2.10
N VAL A 197 -7.16 -23.21 3.14
CA VAL A 197 -6.22 -22.08 3.04
C VAL A 197 -4.97 -22.41 2.22
N ASN A 198 -4.40 -23.62 2.38
CA ASN A 198 -3.21 -24.01 1.63
C ASN A 198 -3.43 -24.06 0.10
N LYS A 199 -4.67 -24.22 -0.37
CA LYS A 199 -5.00 -24.22 -1.80
C LYS A 199 -5.05 -22.83 -2.42
N LEU A 200 -4.94 -21.77 -1.61
CA LEU A 200 -4.87 -20.40 -2.11
C LEU A 200 -3.48 -20.08 -2.63
N LEU A 201 -3.43 -19.23 -3.66
CA LEU A 201 -2.18 -18.85 -4.31
C LEU A 201 -1.47 -17.75 -3.51
N GLY A 202 -2.17 -16.66 -3.20
CA GLY A 202 -1.58 -15.50 -2.52
C GLY A 202 -0.53 -14.82 -3.40
N VAL A 203 -0.87 -14.54 -4.65
CA VAL A 203 0.05 -14.00 -5.66
C VAL A 203 -0.29 -12.54 -5.94
N TRP A 204 0.75 -11.72 -6.13
CA TRP A 204 0.64 -10.32 -6.51
C TRP A 204 1.79 -9.93 -7.44
N ASN A 205 1.62 -8.81 -8.14
CA ASN A 205 2.68 -8.27 -8.97
C ASN A 205 3.75 -7.56 -8.11
N LYS A 206 4.94 -8.15 -8.02
CA LYS A 206 6.09 -7.62 -7.26
C LYS A 206 6.72 -6.37 -7.89
N GLU A 207 6.46 -6.12 -9.17
CA GLU A 207 6.89 -4.89 -9.84
C GLU A 207 5.95 -3.74 -9.50
N ALA A 208 4.66 -4.03 -9.31
CA ALA A 208 3.65 -3.04 -8.99
C ALA A 208 3.75 -2.56 -7.54
N VAL A 209 4.12 -3.43 -6.60
CA VAL A 209 4.22 -3.08 -5.17
C VAL A 209 5.58 -3.52 -4.62
N LYS A 210 6.32 -2.54 -4.09
CA LYS A 210 7.61 -2.76 -3.42
C LYS A 210 7.53 -2.31 -1.97
N GLU A 211 7.98 -3.18 -1.07
CA GLU A 211 8.17 -2.83 0.33
C GLU A 211 9.55 -2.20 0.50
N PHE A 212 9.62 -1.02 1.10
CA PHE A 212 10.87 -0.38 1.47
C PHE A 212 11.17 -0.66 2.94
N GLY A 213 12.28 -1.35 3.19
CA GLY A 213 12.78 -1.56 4.54
C GLY A 213 13.31 -0.26 5.16
N GLY A 214 13.30 -0.16 6.49
CA GLY A 214 13.84 1.01 7.19
C GLY A 214 15.31 1.27 6.88
N GLU A 215 16.13 0.23 6.74
CA GLU A 215 17.54 0.34 6.37
C GLU A 215 17.73 0.89 4.95
N GLU A 216 16.95 0.40 3.98
CA GLU A 216 16.99 0.88 2.59
C GLU A 216 16.56 2.35 2.50
N MET A 217 15.57 2.75 3.30
CA MET A 217 15.17 4.15 3.43
C MET A 217 16.30 5.01 3.97
N LEU A 218 16.96 4.59 5.05
CA LEU A 218 18.10 5.32 5.63
C LEU A 218 19.26 5.44 4.64
N LYS A 219 19.55 4.37 3.90
CA LYS A 219 20.58 4.39 2.85
C LYS A 219 20.23 5.36 1.72
N THR A 220 18.95 5.40 1.32
CA THR A 220 18.48 6.33 0.30
C THR A 220 18.54 7.78 0.78
N LEU A 221 18.15 8.04 2.02
CA LEU A 221 18.25 9.37 2.64
C LEU A 221 19.70 9.84 2.75
N ALA A 222 20.61 8.98 3.23
CA ALA A 222 22.03 9.30 3.31
C ALA A 222 22.63 9.65 1.94
N GLY A 223 22.32 8.85 0.90
CA GLY A 223 22.77 9.14 -0.45
C GLY A 223 22.16 10.42 -1.04
N GLN A 224 20.93 10.75 -0.69
CA GLN A 224 20.31 12.03 -1.08
C GLN A 224 20.97 13.24 -0.41
N ASP A 225 21.34 13.11 0.87
CA ASP A 225 22.02 14.18 1.60
C ASP A 225 23.45 14.42 1.06
N GLU A 226 24.19 13.34 0.75
CA GLU A 226 25.49 13.43 0.08
C GLU A 226 25.38 14.11 -1.29
N ALA A 227 24.44 13.67 -2.13
CA ALA A 227 24.21 14.27 -3.44
C ALA A 227 23.81 15.75 -3.36
N ARG A 228 23.02 16.14 -2.35
CA ARG A 228 22.67 17.54 -2.09
C ARG A 228 23.89 18.36 -1.69
N ALA A 229 24.77 17.82 -0.85
CA ALA A 229 26.01 18.49 -0.46
C ALA A 229 26.93 18.69 -1.68
N GLU A 230 27.07 17.69 -2.54
CA GLU A 230 27.85 17.81 -3.79
C GLU A 230 27.26 18.85 -4.74
N LEU A 231 25.94 18.84 -4.95
CA LEU A 231 25.25 19.83 -5.79
C LEU A 231 25.43 21.25 -5.24
N GLN A 232 25.35 21.44 -3.93
CA GLN A 232 25.58 22.74 -3.30
C GLN A 232 27.02 23.23 -3.55
N GLN A 233 28.02 22.35 -3.41
CA GLN A 233 29.41 22.71 -3.72
C GLN A 233 29.62 23.08 -5.20
N GLN A 234 28.91 22.42 -6.12
CA GLN A 234 28.95 22.77 -7.54
C GLN A 234 28.29 24.12 -7.81
N LEU A 235 27.18 24.42 -7.15
CA LEU A 235 26.52 25.73 -7.22
C LEU A 235 27.43 26.84 -6.70
N ASP A 236 28.06 26.66 -5.54
CA ASP A 236 28.97 27.65 -4.97
C ASP A 236 30.17 27.91 -5.90
N LYS A 237 30.71 26.87 -6.54
CA LYS A 237 31.78 27.00 -7.55
C LYS A 237 31.30 27.78 -8.77
N LEU A 238 30.12 27.47 -9.30
CA LEU A 238 29.55 28.17 -10.46
C LEU A 238 29.25 29.63 -10.14
N GLU A 239 28.71 29.92 -8.97
CA GLU A 239 28.43 31.28 -8.51
C GLU A 239 29.74 32.07 -8.35
N SER A 240 30.76 31.47 -7.73
CA SER A 240 32.08 32.10 -7.61
C SER A 240 32.74 32.38 -8.97
N ALA A 241 32.59 31.48 -9.94
CA ALA A 241 33.07 31.66 -11.30
C ALA A 241 32.32 32.79 -12.00
N HIS A 242 30.99 32.84 -11.89
CA HIS A 242 30.16 33.89 -12.46
C HIS A 242 30.50 35.27 -11.86
N ASP A 243 30.69 35.34 -10.54
CA ASP A 243 31.11 36.56 -9.86
C ASP A 243 32.50 37.03 -10.31
N SER A 244 33.43 36.08 -10.49
CA SER A 244 34.77 36.40 -10.99
C SER A 244 34.73 36.98 -12.42
N LEU A 245 33.90 36.41 -13.30
CA LEU A 245 33.69 36.89 -14.67
C LEU A 245 33.01 38.26 -14.68
N LYS A 246 31.99 38.45 -13.83
CA LYS A 246 31.30 39.75 -13.71
C LYS A 246 32.26 40.84 -13.23
N ARG A 247 33.13 40.54 -12.25
CA ARG A 247 34.17 41.46 -11.78
C ARG A 247 35.20 41.76 -12.86
N ALA A 248 35.64 40.74 -13.62
CA ALA A 248 36.56 40.93 -14.74
C ALA A 248 35.96 41.83 -15.83
N LEU A 249 34.72 41.55 -16.23
CA LEU A 249 33.98 42.36 -17.21
C LEU A 249 33.77 43.80 -16.74
N GLN A 250 33.48 44.00 -15.45
CA GLN A 250 33.32 45.34 -14.88
C GLN A 250 34.65 46.11 -14.86
N LYS A 251 35.77 45.42 -14.59
CA LYS A 251 37.13 46.00 -14.66
C LYS A 251 37.54 46.36 -16.09
N GLU A 252 37.19 45.54 -17.07
CA GLU A 252 37.42 45.86 -18.49
C GLU A 252 36.58 47.07 -18.93
N LYS A 253 35.30 47.11 -18.55
CA LYS A 253 34.43 48.26 -18.85
C LYS A 253 34.94 49.55 -18.22
N SER A 254 35.37 49.54 -16.96
CA SER A 254 35.92 50.74 -16.32
C SER A 254 37.23 51.18 -16.95
N THR A 255 38.12 50.24 -17.30
CA THR A 255 39.39 50.54 -17.99
C THR A 255 39.14 51.10 -19.39
N SER A 256 38.19 50.53 -20.14
CA SER A 256 37.79 51.01 -21.46
C SER A 256 37.16 52.41 -21.38
N GLN A 257 36.33 52.70 -20.37
CA GLN A 257 35.74 54.02 -20.14
C GLN A 257 36.81 55.06 -19.79
N ILE A 258 37.78 54.72 -18.93
CA ILE A 258 38.91 55.61 -18.62
C ILE A 258 39.73 55.89 -19.88
N LEU A 259 40.07 54.86 -20.65
CA LEU A 259 40.85 55.02 -21.88
C LEU A 259 40.12 55.88 -22.92
N THR A 260 38.81 55.66 -23.08
CA THR A 260 37.96 56.47 -23.97
C THR A 260 37.90 57.92 -23.49
N GLY A 261 37.76 58.14 -22.19
CA GLY A 261 37.77 59.49 -21.60
C GLY A 261 39.09 60.21 -21.83
N VAL A 262 40.23 59.53 -21.64
CA VAL A 262 41.57 60.09 -21.90
C VAL A 262 41.77 60.42 -23.38
N LEU A 263 41.33 59.55 -24.29
CA LEU A 263 41.38 59.80 -25.74
C LEU A 263 40.58 61.03 -26.16
N ILE A 264 39.36 61.18 -25.63
CA ILE A 264 38.52 62.36 -25.89
C ILE A 264 39.21 63.64 -25.39
N LEU A 265 39.77 63.59 -24.17
CA LEU A 265 40.43 64.74 -23.55
C LEU A 265 41.69 65.15 -24.31
N ALA A 266 42.50 64.18 -24.74
CA ALA A 266 43.67 64.41 -25.60
C ALA A 266 43.28 65.00 -26.97
N ALA A 267 42.19 64.52 -27.58
CA ALA A 267 41.68 65.08 -28.83
C ALA A 267 41.24 66.54 -28.68
N ILE A 268 40.57 66.89 -27.58
CA ILE A 268 40.18 68.28 -27.28
C ILE A 268 41.41 69.17 -27.12
N PHE A 269 42.44 68.73 -26.39
CA PHE A 269 43.69 69.48 -26.25
C PHE A 269 44.44 69.63 -27.58
N ALA A 270 44.46 68.60 -28.42
CA ALA A 270 45.08 68.67 -29.74
C ALA A 270 44.37 69.70 -30.64
N ILE A 271 43.03 69.75 -30.61
CA ILE A 271 42.25 70.75 -31.34
C ILE A 271 42.58 72.16 -30.84
N TRP A 272 42.65 72.35 -29.52
CA TRP A 272 43.02 73.64 -28.91
C TRP A 272 44.45 74.08 -29.25
N ALA A 273 45.39 73.15 -29.42
CA ALA A 273 46.78 73.47 -29.74
C ALA A 273 47.00 73.79 -31.23
N VAL A 274 46.05 73.44 -32.12
CA VAL A 274 46.11 73.68 -33.57
C VAL A 274 45.40 74.98 -33.97
N ILE A 275 44.55 75.53 -33.09
CA ILE A 275 43.89 76.84 -33.24
C ILE A 275 44.81 77.94 -32.68
#